data_AF-A0A6J6HME4-F1
#
_entry.id   AF-A0A6J6HME4-F1
#
_cell.length_a   1.000
_cell.length_b   1.000
_cell.length_c   1.000
_cell.angle_alpha   90.00
_cell.angle_beta   90.00
_cell.angle_gamma   90.00
#
_symmetry.space_group_name_H-M   'P 1'
#
loop_
_entity.id
_entity.type
_entity.pdbx_description
1 polymer ?
#
loop_
_entity_poly.entity_id
_entity_poly.type
_entity_poly.pdbx_seq_one_letter_code
_entity_poly.pdbx_strand_id
1 'polypeptide(L)' 'MVNQCDWTFQDLQRVTINALKSSFIPFEERLAIIEGVVKPAYLKISGE' A
#
# COMPACT_ATOMS: atom_id res chain seq x y z
N MET A 1 1.84 11.58 12.66
CA MET A 1 0.54 11.57 11.95
C MET A 1 -0.21 10.27 12.15
N VAL A 2 0.41 9.09 12.06
CA VAL A 2 -0.28 7.78 12.22
C VAL A 2 -1.15 7.73 13.50
N ASN A 3 -0.55 8.01 14.66
CA ASN A 3 -1.28 8.01 15.94
C ASN A 3 -2.30 9.16 16.05
N GLN A 4 -2.03 10.30 15.42
CA GLN A 4 -2.94 11.46 15.43
C GLN A 4 -4.14 11.28 14.51
N CYS A 5 -4.06 10.35 13.55
CA CYS A 5 -5.13 10.03 12.62
C CYS A 5 -5.83 8.70 12.95
N ASP A 6 -5.50 8.08 14.08
CA ASP A 6 -5.99 6.76 14.50
C ASP A 6 -5.86 5.68 13.41
N TRP A 7 -4.77 5.74 12.63
CA TRP A 7 -4.57 4.83 11.51
C TRP A 7 -4.11 3.46 11.97
N THR A 8 -4.82 2.43 11.50
CA THR A 8 -4.42 1.04 11.65
C THR A 8 -3.35 0.67 10.62
N PHE A 9 -2.71 -0.48 10.81
CA PHE A 9 -1.78 -1.02 9.81
C PHE A 9 -2.48 -1.28 8.45
N GLN A 10 -3.75 -1.67 8.47
CA GLN A 10 -4.55 -1.83 7.26
C GLN A 10 -4.80 -0.50 6.54
N ASP A 11 -4.97 0.60 7.29
CA ASP A 11 -5.11 1.93 6.70
C ASP A 11 -3.83 2.37 6.01
N LEU A 12 -2.66 2.05 6.58
CA LEU A 12 -1.37 2.27 5.94
C LEU A 12 -1.27 1.52 4.60
N GLN A 13 -1.69 0.26 4.55
CA GLN A 13 -1.74 -0.49 3.29
C GLN A 13 -2.67 0.18 2.27
N ARG A 14 -3.85 0.61 2.72
CA ARG A 14 -4.87 1.24 1.86
C ARG A 14 -4.37 2.55 1.27
N VAL A 15 -3.77 3.44 2.07
CA VAL A 15 -3.26 4.73 1.56
C VAL A 15 -2.09 4.55 0.61
N THR A 16 -1.21 3.57 0.85
CA THR A 16 -0.12 3.23 -0.08
C THR A 16 -0.64 2.75 -1.43
N ILE A 17 -1.64 1.86 -1.45
CA ILE A 17 -2.28 1.40 -2.69
C ILE A 17 -2.96 2.57 -3.42
N ASN A 18 -3.67 3.43 -2.68
CA ASN A 18 -4.35 4.58 -3.27
C ASN A 18 -3.38 5.61 -3.85
N ALA A 19 -2.22 5.80 -3.21
CA ALA A 19 -1.15 6.64 -3.74
C ALA A 19 -0.65 6.11 -5.09
N LEU A 20 -0.40 4.79 -5.21
CA LEU A 20 0.01 4.17 -6.48
C LEU A 20 -1.07 4.27 -7.56
N LYS A 21 -2.34 4.08 -7.19
CA LYS A 21 -3.48 4.27 -8.11
C LYS A 21 -3.62 5.71 -8.61
N SER A 22 -3.16 6.68 -7.81
CA SER A 22 -3.22 8.12 -8.15
C SER A 22 -1.93 8.65 -8.77
N SER A 23 -0.88 7.83 -8.83
CA SER A 23 0.42 8.20 -9.39
C SER A 23 0.37 8.28 -10.93
N PHE A 24 1.26 9.07 -11.53
CA PHE A 24 1.41 9.18 -12.98
C PHE A 24 2.28 8.05 -13.59
N ILE A 25 2.28 6.87 -12.97
CA ILE A 25 2.93 5.66 -13.49
C ILE A 25 1.94 4.92 -14.42
N PRO A 26 2.40 4.36 -15.56
CA PRO A 26 1.57 3.54 -16.45
C PRO A 26 0.81 2.43 -15.71
N PHE A 27 -0.38 2.08 -16.19
CA PHE A 27 -1.29 1.18 -15.47
C PHE A 27 -0.68 -0.19 -15.14
N GLU A 28 -0.05 -0.83 -16.13
CA GLU A 28 0.56 -2.14 -15.94
C GLU A 28 1.72 -2.09 -14.94
N GLU A 29 2.54 -1.04 -15.00
CA GLU A 29 3.66 -0.85 -14.09
C GLU A 29 3.18 -0.65 -12.64
N ARG A 30 2.18 0.21 -12.41
CA ARG A 30 1.63 0.36 -11.05
C ARG A 30 0.96 -0.91 -10.56
N LEU A 31 0.29 -1.68 -11.42
CA LEU A 31 -0.32 -2.95 -11.05
C LEU A 31 0.76 -3.97 -10.62
N ALA A 32 1.86 -4.06 -11.37
CA ALA A 32 2.99 -4.92 -11.02
C ALA A 32 3.60 -4.53 -9.67
N ILE A 33 3.73 -3.24 -9.37
CA ILE A 33 4.22 -2.76 -8.07
C ILE A 33 3.23 -3.09 -6.94
N ILE A 34 1.94 -2.84 -7.14
CA ILE A 34 0.90 -3.08 -6.12
C ILE A 34 0.85 -4.57 -5.75
N GLU A 35 0.77 -5.45 -6.75
CA GLU A 35 0.57 -6.89 -6.53
C GLU A 35 1.88 -7.61 -6.19
N GLY A 36 3.00 -7.22 -6.82
CA GLY A 36 4.28 -7.92 -6.67
C GLY A 36 5.14 -7.44 -5.50
N VAL A 37 4.94 -6.20 -5.03
CA VAL A 37 5.79 -5.60 -3.98
C VAL A 37 4.97 -5.16 -2.78
N VAL A 38 3.96 -4.29 -2.97
CA VAL A 38 3.25 -3.66 -1.85
C VAL A 38 2.44 -4.68 -1.06
N LYS A 39 1.50 -5.39 -1.70
CA LYS A 39 0.64 -6.34 -0.98
C LYS A 39 1.44 -7.46 -0.28
N PRO A 40 2.44 -8.11 -0.90
CA PRO A 40 3.24 -9.13 -0.23
C PRO A 40 4.04 -8.58 0.96
N ALA A 41 4.57 -7.36 0.87
CA ALA A 41 5.32 -6.76 1.97
C ALA A 41 4.43 -6.47 3.18
N TYR A 42 3.24 -5.91 2.97
CA TYR A 42 2.27 -5.71 4.06
C TYR A 42 1.81 -7.05 4.66
N LEU A 43 1.56 -8.07 3.83
CA LEU A 43 1.17 -9.40 4.31
C LEU A 43 2.25 -10.02 5.20
N LYS A 44 3.53 -9.92 4.78
CA LYS A 44 4.67 -10.45 5.55
C LYS A 44 4.75 -9.82 6.94
N ILE A 45 4.51 -8.52 7.04
CA ILE A 45 4.59 -7.78 8.31
C ILE A 45 3.35 -8.03 9.17
N SER A 46 2.15 -8.18 8.58
CA SER A 46 0.92 -8.45 9.34
C SER A 46 0.80 -9.89 9.86
N GLY A 47 1.62 -10.81 9.34
CA GLY A 47 1.61 -12.23 9.70
C GLY A 47 2.65 -12.65 10.74
N GLU A 48 3.48 -11.71 11.21
CA GLU A 48 4.33 -11.83 12.41
C GLU A 48 3.59 -11.25 13.64
#